data_AF-A0A8K0K3L7-F1
#
_entry.id   AF-A0A8K0K3L7-F1
#
_cell.length_a   1.000
_cell.length_b   1.000
_cell.length_c   1.000
_cell.angle_alpha   90.00
_cell.angle_beta   90.00
_cell.angle_gamma   90.00
#
_symmetry.space_group_name_H-M   'P 1'
#
loop_
_entity.id
_entity.type
_entity.pdbx_description
1 polymer ?
#
loop_
_entity_poly.entity_id
_entity_poly.type
_entity_poly.pdbx_seq_one_letter_code
_entity_poly.pdbx_strand_id
1 'polypeptide(L)'
;MEISTRTPRLQITGVYKGEGGIGYLPLEGQGAFNVSMVDVTSAWMVYYREVALPSSPPEAMPEDADEASLGMEVETFALDVMPAKVSYYFDRFLDGDNGLGEAPEVKGSSDGN
;
A
#
# COMPACT_ATOMS: atom_id res chain seq x y z
N MET A 1 -18.34 -3.02 12.07
CA MET A 1 -17.34 -3.57 13.02
C MET A 1 -16.16 -2.63 13.07
N GLU A 2 -15.64 -2.36 14.26
CA GLU A 2 -14.46 -1.54 14.46
C GLU A 2 -13.39 -2.36 15.20
N ILE A 3 -12.15 -2.30 14.72
CA ILE A 3 -11.01 -2.95 15.35
C ILE A 3 -9.88 -1.93 15.46
N SER A 4 -9.39 -1.69 16.66
CA SER A 4 -8.19 -0.89 16.91
C SER A 4 -7.05 -1.80 17.33
N THR A 5 -5.90 -1.69 16.67
CA THR A 5 -4.72 -2.49 17.00
C THR A 5 -3.47 -1.63 17.10
N ARG A 6 -2.53 -2.08 17.93
CA ARG A 6 -1.18 -1.52 18.03
C ARG A 6 -0.17 -2.59 17.68
N THR A 7 0.60 -2.33 16.63
CA THR A 7 1.62 -3.23 16.11
C THR A 7 3.00 -2.60 16.33
N PRO A 8 3.86 -3.18 17.17
CA PRO A 8 5.15 -2.56 17.52
C PRO A 8 6.07 -2.33 16.32
N ARG A 9 6.02 -3.23 15.34
CA ARG A 9 6.81 -3.14 14.11
C ARG A 9 6.06 -3.77 12.96
N LEU A 10 5.93 -3.03 11.86
CA LEU A 10 5.38 -3.52 10.60
C LEU A 10 6.46 -3.36 9.52
N GLN A 11 6.72 -4.44 8.79
CA GLN A 11 7.70 -4.44 7.72
C GLN A 11 7.02 -4.88 6.42
N ILE A 12 7.15 -4.06 5.38
CA ILE A 12 6.60 -4.30 4.06
C ILE A 12 7.77 -4.37 3.09
N THR A 13 7.93 -5.50 2.43
CA THR A 13 8.99 -5.71 1.43
C THR A 13 8.35 -6.17 0.13
N GLY A 14 8.91 -5.75 -0.99
CA GLY A 14 8.40 -6.17 -2.28
C GLY A 14 9.18 -5.58 -3.45
N VAL A 15 8.56 -5.65 -4.62
CA VAL A 15 9.05 -5.02 -5.84
C VAL A 15 8.06 -3.92 -6.21
N TYR A 16 8.55 -2.74 -6.56
CA TYR A 16 7.74 -1.62 -7.02
C TYR A 16 7.96 -1.39 -8.51
N LYS A 17 6.91 -0.86 -9.15
CA LYS A 17 6.97 -0.15 -10.42
C LYS A 17 6.18 1.14 -10.23
N GLY A 18 6.86 2.27 -10.25
CA GLY A 18 6.28 3.60 -10.05
C GLY A 18 6.41 4.42 -11.33
N GLU A 19 5.32 5.07 -11.72
CA GLU A 19 5.25 6.04 -12.80
C GLU A 19 4.37 7.20 -12.30
N GLY A 20 4.81 8.46 -12.42
CA GLY A 20 4.06 9.61 -11.92
C GLY A 20 4.93 10.84 -11.68
N GLY A 21 4.62 11.63 -10.65
CA GLY A 21 5.44 12.77 -10.27
C GLY A 21 5.03 13.44 -8.96
N ILE A 22 5.97 14.18 -8.36
CA ILE A 22 5.71 15.07 -7.21
C ILE A 22 5.86 16.51 -7.71
N GLY A 23 4.74 17.22 -7.84
CA GLY A 23 4.72 18.55 -8.45
C GLY A 23 5.20 18.47 -9.90
N TYR A 24 6.35 19.09 -10.20
CA TYR A 24 6.97 19.08 -11.53
C TYR A 24 8.05 18.00 -11.70
N LEU A 25 8.36 17.22 -10.65
CA LEU A 25 9.38 16.19 -10.71
C LEU A 25 8.75 14.88 -11.20
N PRO A 26 9.04 14.44 -12.43
CA PRO A 26 8.62 13.12 -12.88
C PRO A 26 9.31 12.05 -12.04
N LEU A 27 8.54 11.06 -11.63
CA LEU A 27 9.03 9.89 -10.93
C LEU A 27 8.78 8.67 -11.79
N GLU A 28 9.84 7.98 -12.14
CA GLU A 28 9.81 6.69 -12.82
C GLU A 28 10.80 5.78 -12.12
N GLY A 29 10.44 4.54 -11.82
CA GLY A 29 11.38 3.63 -11.20
C GLY A 29 10.81 2.24 -11.02
N GLN A 30 11.70 1.25 -11.05
CA GLN A 30 11.36 -0.14 -10.76
C GLN A 30 12.49 -0.79 -9.96
N GLY A 31 12.13 -1.60 -8.97
CA GLY A 31 13.13 -2.24 -8.12
C GLY A 31 12.55 -2.85 -6.85
N ALA A 32 13.42 -3.32 -5.96
CA ALA A 32 13.04 -3.81 -4.65
C ALA A 32 12.90 -2.66 -3.64
N PHE A 33 11.91 -2.79 -2.74
CA PHE A 33 11.72 -1.85 -1.65
C PHE A 33 11.55 -2.55 -0.30
N ASN A 34 11.88 -1.82 0.76
CA ASN A 34 11.66 -2.19 2.15
C ASN A 34 11.15 -0.97 2.91
N VAL A 35 9.91 -1.03 3.38
CA VAL A 35 9.31 -0.03 4.27
C VAL A 35 9.23 -0.63 5.66
N SER A 36 9.82 0.06 6.63
CA SER A 36 9.74 -0.31 8.04
C SER A 36 8.99 0.79 8.80
N MET A 37 7.93 0.39 9.48
CA MET A 37 7.15 1.23 10.37
C MET A 37 7.31 0.76 11.81
N VAL A 38 7.44 1.71 12.72
CA VAL A 38 7.59 1.45 14.16
C VAL A 38 6.43 2.08 14.90
N ASP A 39 5.93 1.33 15.89
CA ASP A 39 4.82 1.70 16.76
C ASP A 39 3.60 2.17 15.96
N VAL A 40 2.99 1.23 15.25
CA VAL A 40 1.87 1.47 14.34
C VAL A 40 0.57 1.30 15.09
N THR A 41 -0.16 2.39 15.28
CA THR A 41 -1.57 2.33 15.70
C THR A 41 -2.44 2.32 14.45
N SER A 42 -3.41 1.42 14.38
CA SER A 42 -4.33 1.36 13.25
C SER A 42 -5.77 1.17 13.69
N ALA A 43 -6.68 1.84 12.99
CA ALA A 43 -8.13 1.73 13.18
C ALA A 43 -8.76 1.17 11.90
N TRP A 44 -9.53 0.11 12.05
CA TRP A 44 -10.10 -0.67 10.96
C TRP A 44 -11.61 -0.57 11.09
N MET A 45 -12.26 0.00 10.08
CA MET A 45 -13.72 0.09 10.00
C MET A 45 -14.21 -0.82 8.89
N VAL A 46 -14.98 -1.84 9.26
CA VAL A 46 -15.59 -2.80 8.33
C VAL A 46 -17.11 -2.62 8.35
N TYR A 47 -17.65 -2.17 7.23
CA TYR A 47 -19.08 -2.15 6.97
C TYR A 47 -19.43 -3.45 6.24
N TYR A 48 -20.35 -4.22 6.81
CA TYR A 48 -20.79 -5.48 6.23
C TYR A 48 -22.31 -5.58 6.31
N ARG A 49 -22.87 -6.37 5.41
CA ARG A 49 -24.26 -6.81 5.47
C ARG A 49 -24.31 -8.33 5.59
N GLU A 50 -25.37 -8.80 6.23
CA GLU A 50 -25.67 -10.21 6.28
C GLU A 50 -26.35 -10.62 4.98
N VAL A 51 -25.91 -11.73 4.40
CA VAL A 51 -26.47 -12.29 3.16
C VAL A 51 -26.83 -13.75 3.39
N ALA A 52 -28.01 -14.17 2.95
CA ALA A 52 -28.34 -15.58 2.93
C ALA A 52 -27.46 -16.25 1.85
N LEU A 53 -26.61 -17.18 2.28
CA LEU A 53 -25.87 -18.02 1.36
C LEU A 53 -26.84 -19.07 0.80
N PRO A 54 -26.76 -19.38 -0.50
CA PRO A 54 -27.56 -20.47 -1.06
C PRO A 54 -27.19 -21.76 -0.33
N SER A 55 -28.18 -22.34 0.35
CA SER A 55 -28.09 -23.65 0.99
C SER A 55 -28.03 -24.71 -0.12
N SER A 56 -26.83 -25.26 -0.33
CA SER A 56 -26.52 -26.42 -1.17
C SER A 56 -26.52 -26.22 -2.70
N PRO A 57 -25.67 -26.96 -3.45
CA PRO A 57 -25.63 -26.92 -4.91
C PRO A 57 -26.94 -27.44 -5.54
N PRO A 58 -27.25 -27.06 -6.79
CA PRO A 58 -28.55 -27.31 -7.46
C PRO A 58 -28.94 -28.79 -7.65
N GLU A 59 -28.12 -29.75 -7.20
CA GLU A 59 -28.34 -31.20 -7.35
C GLU A 59 -28.76 -31.91 -6.05
N ALA A 60 -28.88 -31.21 -4.92
CA ALA A 60 -29.31 -31.82 -3.66
C ALA A 60 -30.84 -32.01 -3.61
N MET A 61 -31.27 -33.23 -3.24
CA MET A 61 -32.68 -33.62 -3.09
C MET A 61 -33.37 -32.82 -1.95
N PRO A 62 -34.66 -32.49 -2.08
CA PRO A 62 -35.35 -31.49 -1.24
C PRO A 62 -35.62 -31.90 0.22
N GLU A 63 -35.19 -33.07 0.67
CA GLU A 63 -35.38 -33.50 2.07
C GLU A 63 -34.25 -33.04 3.02
N ASP A 64 -33.12 -32.57 2.48
CA ASP A 64 -31.95 -32.08 3.23
C ASP A 64 -31.75 -30.55 3.08
N ALA A 65 -32.82 -29.78 2.87
CA ALA A 65 -32.73 -28.32 2.74
C ALA A 65 -32.37 -27.68 4.08
N ASP A 66 -31.07 -27.62 4.37
CA ASP A 66 -30.48 -26.98 5.53
C ASP A 66 -30.91 -25.51 5.64
N GLU A 67 -31.12 -25.06 6.89
CA GLU A 67 -31.41 -23.66 7.23
C GLU A 67 -30.45 -22.73 6.49
N ALA A 68 -31.00 -21.69 5.86
CA ALA A 68 -30.22 -20.75 5.04
C ALA A 68 -29.01 -20.24 5.84
N SER A 69 -27.81 -20.60 5.38
CA SER A 69 -26.59 -20.23 6.08
C SER A 69 -26.38 -18.72 5.99
N LEU A 70 -26.13 -18.07 7.11
CA LEU A 70 -25.88 -16.64 7.15
C LEU A 70 -24.42 -16.34 6.77
N GLY A 71 -24.22 -15.69 5.63
CA GLY A 71 -22.94 -15.13 5.19
C GLY A 71 -22.80 -13.66 5.57
N MET A 72 -21.57 -13.17 5.53
CA MET A 72 -21.25 -11.75 5.67
C MET A 72 -20.61 -11.26 4.39
N GLU A 73 -21.20 -10.25 3.77
CA GLU A 73 -20.62 -9.54 2.63
C GLU A 73 -20.03 -8.23 3.12
N VAL A 74 -18.73 -8.02 2.90
CA VAL A 74 -18.05 -6.76 3.25
C VAL A 74 -18.33 -5.73 2.17
N GLU A 75 -19.01 -4.65 2.53
CA GLU A 75 -19.35 -3.55 1.62
C GLU A 75 -18.24 -2.51 1.55
N THR A 76 -17.66 -2.16 2.69
CA THR A 76 -16.64 -1.12 2.76
C THR A 76 -15.61 -1.45 3.83
N PHE A 77 -14.36 -1.28 3.45
CA PHE A 77 -13.21 -1.40 4.34
C PHE A 77 -12.47 -0.06 4.36
N ALA A 78 -12.44 0.60 5.52
CA ALA A 78 -11.65 1.80 5.74
C ALA A 78 -10.55 1.52 6.77
N LEU A 79 -9.37 2.04 6.46
CA LEU A 79 -8.16 1.81 7.25
C LEU A 79 -7.48 3.16 7.51
N ASP A 80 -7.28 3.46 8.79
CA ASP A 80 -6.42 4.54 9.25
C ASP A 80 -5.17 3.95 9.89
N VAL A 81 -4.00 4.45 9.50
CA VAL A 81 -2.69 3.96 9.95
C VAL A 81 -1.84 5.13 10.39
N MET A 82 -1.48 5.12 11.68
CA MET A 82 -0.66 6.13 12.32
C MET A 82 0.62 5.49 12.88
N PRO A 83 1.71 5.42 12.08
CA PRO A 83 3.01 4.99 12.55
C PRO A 83 3.73 6.13 13.28
N ALA A 84 4.43 5.84 14.39
CA ALA A 84 5.28 6.84 15.05
C ALA A 84 6.52 7.19 14.21
N LYS A 85 7.03 6.22 13.44
CA LYS A 85 8.16 6.41 12.52
C LYS A 85 7.99 5.53 11.29
N VAL A 86 8.34 6.09 10.13
CA VAL A 86 8.45 5.37 8.87
C VAL A 86 9.86 5.52 8.31
N SER A 87 10.47 4.41 7.92
CA SER A 87 11.73 4.36 7.19
C SER A 87 11.50 3.71 5.84
N TYR A 88 11.96 4.36 4.77
CA TYR A 88 11.84 3.87 3.40
C TYR A 88 13.23 3.51 2.87
N TYR A 89 13.33 2.36 2.22
CA TYR A 89 14.51 1.95 1.47
C TYR A 89 14.06 1.46 0.10
N PHE A 90 14.60 2.06 -0.94
CA PHE A 90 14.44 1.65 -2.33
C PHE A 90 15.84 1.32 -2.87
N ASP A 91 15.96 0.21 -3.58
CA ASP A 91 17.24 -0.22 -4.16
C ASP A 91 17.68 0.67 -5.35
N ARG A 92 16.74 1.41 -5.94
CA ARG A 92 16.95 2.41 -6.99
C ARG A 92 16.23 3.71 -6.65
N PHE A 93 16.73 4.80 -7.18
CA PHE A 93 16.06 6.09 -7.05
C PHE A 93 14.73 6.10 -7.82
N LEU A 94 13.80 6.93 -7.36
CA LEU A 94 12.47 7.09 -7.96
C LEU A 94 12.47 8.10 -9.12
N ASP A 95 13.63 8.65 -9.47
CA ASP A 95 13.82 9.63 -10.54
C ASP A 95 14.23 8.98 -11.88
N GLY A 96 14.26 7.65 -11.96
CA GLY A 96 14.60 6.91 -13.17
C GLY A 96 16.10 6.77 -13.37
N ASP A 97 16.53 6.56 -14.63
CA ASP A 97 17.95 6.67 -15.02
C ASP A 97 18.35 8.14 -15.19
N ASN A 98 17.86 9.03 -14.32
CA ASN A 98 18.28 10.42 -14.27
C ASN A 98 19.72 10.47 -13.77
N GLY A 99 20.65 10.06 -14.63
CA GLY A 99 21.95 10.66 -14.74
C GLY A 99 21.75 12.14 -15.03
N LEU A 100 21.38 12.91 -14.00
CA LEU A 100 21.83 14.28 -13.90
C LEU A 100 23.36 14.14 -13.95
N GLY A 101 23.91 14.24 -15.16
CA GLY A 101 25.34 14.18 -15.39
C GLY A 101 26.05 15.12 -14.41
N GLU A 102 27.33 14.83 -14.14
CA GLU A 102 28.14 15.62 -13.22
C GLU A 102 27.85 17.11 -13.38
N ALA A 103 27.53 17.79 -12.27
CA ALA A 103 27.28 19.21 -12.27
C ALA A 103 28.45 19.89 -13.01
N PRO A 104 28.19 20.68 -14.06
CA PRO A 104 29.27 21.29 -14.82
C PRO A 104 30.12 22.12 -13.86
N GLU A 105 31.43 21.86 -13.84
CA GLU A 105 32.37 22.70 -13.10
C GLU A 105 32.15 24.15 -13.56
N VAL A 106 31.68 24.99 -12.64
CA VAL A 106 31.69 26.43 -12.85
C VAL A 106 33.15 26.86 -12.83
N LYS A 107 33.80 26.83 -14.00
CA LYS A 107 35.04 27.56 -14.22
C LYS A 107 34.69 29.03 -14.08
N GLY A 108 34.96 29.59 -12.90
CA GLY A 108 34.99 31.03 -12.72
C GLY A 108 35.99 31.60 -13.71
N SER A 109 35.50 32.19 -14.80
CA SER A 109 36.30 33.02 -15.68
C SER A 109 36.56 34.33 -14.95
N SER A 110 37.65 34.40 -14.20
CA SER A 110 38.26 35.68 -13.86
C SER A 110 39.21 36.06 -14.99
N ASP A 111 38.65 36.44 -16.14
CA ASP A 111 39.39 37.07 -17.23
C ASP A 111 38.87 38.48 -17.48
N GLY A 112 39.73 39.45 -17.17
CA GLY A 112 39.70 40.86 -17.61
C GLY A 112 38.78 41.77 -16.78
N ASN A 113 39.18 42.98 -16.36
CA ASN A 113 40.27 43.86 -16.76
C ASN A 113 40.49 44.89 -15.64
#